data_AF-A0A2P5CYT8-F1
#
_entry.id   AF-A0A2P5CYT8-F1
#
_cell.length_a   1.000
_cell.length_b   1.000
_cell.length_c   1.000
_cell.angle_alpha   90.00
_cell.angle_beta   90.00
_cell.angle_gamma   90.00
#
_symmetry.space_group_name_H-M   'P 1'
#
loop_
_entity.id
_entity.type
_entity.pdbx_description
1 polymer ?
#
loop_
_entity_poly.entity_id
_entity_poly.type
_entity_poly.pdbx_seq_one_letter_code
_entity_poly.pdbx_strand_id
1 'polypeptide(L)'
;MAAYHVHSNSCPSSQHPLIPEFDEQLRRLRSSEVASTSSTLTATKLNGLQDLNDTVEKLFSLPLNQQALSKEQNENMLDSRD
;
A
#
# COMPACT_ATOMS: atom_id res chain seq x y z
N MET A 1 -31.43 -26.04 -26.35
CA MET A 1 -30.07 -25.45 -26.35
C MET A 1 -30.06 -24.34 -25.31
N ALA A 2 -29.74 -24.64 -24.05
CA ALA A 2 -29.77 -23.64 -22.98
C ALA A 2 -28.45 -22.87 -22.98
N ALA A 3 -28.52 -21.55 -23.09
CA ALA A 3 -27.36 -20.67 -23.12
C ALA A 3 -26.76 -20.57 -21.71
N TYR A 4 -25.55 -21.11 -21.56
CA TYR A 4 -24.73 -20.94 -20.36
C TYR A 4 -24.16 -19.52 -20.35
N HIS A 5 -24.85 -18.58 -19.68
CA HIS A 5 -24.27 -17.29 -19.34
C HIS A 5 -23.30 -17.49 -18.17
N VAL A 6 -22.04 -17.78 -18.48
CA VAL A 6 -20.94 -17.65 -17.53
C VAL A 6 -20.70 -16.16 -17.31
N HIS A 7 -21.33 -15.60 -16.29
CA HIS A 7 -20.98 -14.28 -15.81
C HIS A 7 -19.61 -14.40 -15.15
N SER A 8 -18.56 -13.88 -15.79
CA SER A 8 -17.24 -13.81 -15.19
C SER A 8 -17.35 -12.94 -13.94
N ASN A 9 -17.36 -13.59 -12.77
CA ASN A 9 -17.10 -12.92 -11.51
C ASN A 9 -15.63 -12.53 -11.52
N SER A 10 -15.30 -11.40 -12.13
CA SER A 10 -14.07 -10.68 -11.82
C SER A 10 -14.07 -10.52 -10.30
N CYS A 11 -13.18 -11.24 -9.61
CA CYS A 11 -12.91 -11.00 -8.20
C CYS A 11 -12.82 -9.49 -8.05
N PRO A 12 -13.56 -8.86 -7.12
CA PRO A 12 -13.29 -7.48 -6.83
C PRO A 12 -11.81 -7.44 -6.47
N SER A 13 -11.00 -6.82 -7.32
CA SER A 13 -9.67 -6.38 -6.95
C SER A 13 -9.90 -5.24 -5.98
N SER A 14 -10.41 -5.60 -4.79
CA SER A 14 -10.48 -4.69 -3.67
C SER A 14 -9.04 -4.42 -3.38
N GLN A 15 -8.60 -3.21 -3.73
CA GLN A 15 -7.37 -2.67 -3.18
C GLN A 15 -7.44 -2.92 -1.67
N HIS A 16 -6.33 -3.41 -1.12
CA HIS A 16 -6.27 -3.79 0.27
C HIS A 16 -6.78 -2.60 1.12
N PRO A 17 -7.61 -2.81 2.15
CA PRO A 17 -8.24 -1.72 2.91
C PRO A 17 -7.23 -0.75 3.58
N LEU A 18 -5.95 -1.12 3.61
CA LEU A 18 -4.85 -0.28 4.07
C LEU A 18 -4.39 0.78 3.04
N ILE A 19 -4.71 0.63 1.75
CA ILE A 19 -4.31 1.58 0.70
C ILE A 19 -5.03 2.93 0.87
N PRO A 20 -6.36 2.99 1.07
CA PRO A 20 -7.05 4.26 1.32
C PRO A 20 -6.60 4.94 2.62
N GLU A 21 -6.26 4.14 3.65
CA GLU A 21 -5.75 4.65 4.93
C GLU A 21 -4.40 5.34 4.74
N PHE A 22 -3.49 4.71 4.00
CA PHE A 22 -2.18 5.27 3.65
C PHE A 22 -2.32 6.60 2.87
N ASP A 23 -3.18 6.63 1.85
CA ASP A 23 -3.40 7.83 1.04
C ASP A 23 -3.95 9.01 1.87
N GLU A 24 -4.85 8.71 2.81
CA GLU A 24 -5.41 9.71 3.72
C GLU A 24 -4.34 10.25 4.68
N GLN A 25 -3.48 9.39 5.23
CA GLN A 25 -2.35 9.79 6.07
C GLN A 25 -1.40 10.74 5.30
N LEU A 26 -1.06 10.41 4.05
CA LEU A 26 -0.21 11.23 3.20
C LEU A 26 -0.86 12.57 2.85
N ARG A 27 -2.16 12.57 2.55
CA ARG A 27 -2.93 13.80 2.27
C ARG A 27 -2.93 14.73 3.48
N ARG A 28 -3.15 14.21 4.68
CA ARG A 28 -3.11 14.99 5.93
C ARG A 28 -1.72 15.56 6.20
N LEU A 29 -0.67 14.77 6.01
CA LEU A 29 0.71 15.22 6.20
C LEU A 29 1.08 16.38 5.27
N ARG A 30 0.71 16.28 3.98
CA ARG A 30 0.92 17.37 3.00
C ARG A 30 0.11 18.62 3.32
N SER A 31 -1.11 18.45 3.79
CA SER A 31 -1.98 19.58 4.19
C SER A 31 -1.43 20.33 5.41
N SER A 32 -0.69 19.64 6.29
CA SER A 32 -0.05 20.27 7.44
C SER A 32 1.13 21.17 7.03
N GLU A 33 1.83 20.88 5.93
CA GLU A 33 3.01 21.63 5.50
C GLU A 33 2.72 23.07 5.04
N VAL A 34 1.56 23.32 4.45
CA VAL A 34 1.16 24.64 3.93
C VAL A 34 0.75 25.65 5.02
N ALA A 35 0.60 25.21 6.28
CA ALA A 35 0.25 26.05 7.41
C ALA A 35 1.43 26.20 8.38
N SER A 36 2.54 26.82 7.93
CA SER A 36 3.78 26.84 8.73
C SER A 36 3.96 28.13 9.53
N THR A 37 3.98 28.00 10.87
CA THR A 37 4.93 28.61 11.84
C THR A 37 4.51 28.25 13.27
N SER A 38 4.73 27.00 13.72
CA SER A 38 4.62 26.65 15.16
C SER A 38 5.29 25.32 15.50
N SER A 39 5.95 25.24 16.65
CA SER A 39 6.59 24.03 17.19
C SER A 39 5.61 22.87 17.47
N THR A 40 4.31 23.13 17.56
CA THR A 40 3.30 22.05 17.65
C THR A 40 3.12 21.32 16.32
N LEU A 41 3.36 21.99 15.19
CA LEU A 41 3.22 21.41 13.87
C LEU A 41 4.28 20.33 13.61
N THR A 42 5.52 20.55 14.06
CA THR A 42 6.61 19.57 13.90
C THR A 42 6.32 18.28 14.65
N ALA A 43 5.76 18.34 15.86
CA ALA A 43 5.32 17.16 16.60
C ALA A 43 4.20 16.40 15.86
N THR A 44 3.20 17.10 15.31
CA THR A 44 2.13 16.46 14.53
C THR A 44 2.61 15.85 13.22
N LYS A 45 3.59 16.47 12.54
CA LYS A 45 4.22 15.90 11.34
C LYS A 45 5.02 14.64 11.67
N LEU A 46 5.78 14.65 12.77
CA LEU A 46 6.51 13.47 13.22
C LEU A 46 5.58 12.31 13.59
N ASN A 47 4.48 12.58 14.28
CA ASN A 47 3.48 11.55 14.56
C ASN A 47 2.86 10.99 13.27
N GLY A 48 2.47 11.86 12.33
CA GLY A 48 1.90 11.43 11.05
C GLY A 48 2.87 10.61 10.20
N LEU A 49 4.18 10.88 10.30
CA LEU A 49 5.23 10.06 9.67
C LEU A 49 5.36 8.69 10.33
N GLN A 50 5.27 8.61 11.65
CA GLN A 50 5.26 7.34 12.37
C GLN A 50 4.04 6.50 11.97
N ASP A 51 2.85 7.10 11.98
CA ASP A 51 1.62 6.42 11.60
C ASP A 51 1.70 5.88 10.15
N LEU A 52 2.30 6.65 9.24
CA LEU A 52 2.51 6.23 7.84
C LEU A 52 3.44 5.03 7.76
N ASN A 53 4.53 5.04 8.55
CA ASN A 53 5.50 3.97 8.58
C ASN A 53 4.86 2.66 9.09
N ASP A 54 4.07 2.75 10.17
CA ASP A 54 3.33 1.60 10.71
C ASP A 54 2.37 1.00 9.67
N THR A 55 1.71 1.83 8.85
CA THR A 55 0.85 1.36 7.75
C THR A 55 1.66 0.65 6.66
N VAL A 56 2.85 1.16 6.31
CA VAL A 56 3.76 0.51 5.35
C VAL A 56 4.26 -0.82 5.88
N GLU A 57 4.65 -0.91 7.15
CA GLU A 57 5.06 -2.18 7.76
C GLU A 57 3.94 -3.23 7.73
N LYS A 58 2.69 -2.82 8.01
CA LYS A 58 1.52 -3.69 7.89
C LYS A 58 1.29 -4.14 6.46
N LEU A 59 1.42 -3.24 5.48
CA LEU A 59 1.34 -3.59 4.06
C LEU A 59 2.44 -4.57 3.65
N PHE A 60 3.67 -4.37 4.13
CA PHE A 60 4.78 -5.26 3.84
C PHE A 60 4.59 -6.64 4.46
N SER A 61 3.97 -6.70 5.64
CA SER A 61 3.65 -7.95 6.33
C SER A 61 2.55 -8.77 5.66
N LEU A 62 1.87 -8.23 4.64
CA LEU A 62 0.81 -8.96 3.94
C LEU A 62 1.39 -10.15 3.16
N PRO A 63 0.80 -11.35 3.30
CA PRO A 63 1.27 -12.55 2.60
C PRO A 63 1.36 -12.39 1.09
N LEU A 64 0.43 -11.62 0.50
CA LEU A 64 0.43 -11.35 -0.93
C LEU A 64 1.66 -10.56 -1.37
N ASN A 65 2.05 -9.54 -0.59
CA ASN A 65 3.21 -8.71 -0.88
C ASN A 65 4.51 -9.48 -0.63
N GLN A 66 4.57 -10.27 0.45
CA GLN A 66 5.69 -11.18 0.71
C GLN A 66 5.87 -12.21 -0.41
N GLN A 67 4.77 -12.75 -0.93
CA GLN A 67 4.81 -13.67 -2.07
C GLN A 67 5.27 -12.97 -3.35
N ALA A 68 4.81 -11.74 -3.62
CA ALA A 68 5.24 -10.97 -4.78
C ALA A 68 6.76 -10.67 -4.74
N LEU A 69 7.27 -10.25 -3.58
CA LEU A 69 8.69 -9.99 -3.37
C LEU A 69 9.54 -11.26 -3.49
N SER A 70 9.06 -12.37 -2.92
CA SER A 70 9.76 -13.66 -3.02
C SER A 70 9.74 -14.22 -4.44
N LYS A 71 8.65 -14.00 -5.18
CA LYS A 71 8.56 -14.35 -6.60
C LYS A 71 9.60 -13.57 -7.39
N GLU A 72 9.62 -12.24 -7.29
CA GLU A 72 10.57 -11.37 -7.99
C GLU A 72 12.03 -11.80 -7.80
N GLN A 73 12.42 -12.16 -6.56
CA GLN A 73 13.77 -12.68 -6.30
C GLN A 73 14.08 -13.99 -7.03
N ASN A 74 13.09 -14.87 -7.17
CA ASN A 74 13.25 -16.13 -7.87
C ASN A 74 13.29 -15.94 -9.40
N GLU A 75 12.60 -14.95 -9.95
CA GLU A 75 12.64 -14.64 -11.39
C GLU A 75 14.02 -14.05 -11.78
N ASN A 76 14.59 -13.19 -10.93
CA ASN A 76 15.91 -12.59 -11.15
C ASN A 76 17.06 -13.63 -11.08
N MET A 77 16.95 -14.64 -10.21
CA MET A 77 17.92 -15.73 -10.11
C MET A 77 17.89 -16.70 -11.30
N LEU A 78 16.76 -16.81 -12.00
CA LEU A 78 16.60 -17.70 -13.15
C LEU A 78 17.05 -17.03 -14.46
N ASP A 79 16.92 -15.70 -14.57
CA ASP A 79 17.36 -14.90 -15.73
C ASP A 79 18.90 -14.72 -15.80
N SER A 80 19.60 -14.93 -14.68
CA SER A 80 21.08 -14.85 -14.62
C SER A 80 21.79 -16.15 -15.02
N ARG A 81 21.07 -17.14 -15.57
CA ARG A 81 21.59 -18.47 -15.90
C ARG A 81 21.44 -18.80 -17.39
N ASP A 82 21.80 -17.85 -18.24
CA ASP A 82 22.05 -18.04 -19.68
C ASP A 82 23.42 -17.43 -20.07
#